data_AF-A0A6G7CI47-F1
#
_entry.id   AF-A0A6G7CI47-F1
#
_cell.length_a   1.000
_cell.length_b   1.000
_cell.length_c   1.000
_cell.angle_alpha   90.00
_cell.angle_beta   90.00
_cell.angle_gamma   90.00
#
_symmetry.space_group_name_H-M   'P 1'
#
loop_
_entity.id
_entity.type
_entity.pdbx_description
1 polymer ?
#
loop_
_entity_poly.entity_id
_entity_poly.type
_entity_poly.pdbx_seq_one_letter_code
_entity_poly.pdbx_strand_id
1 'polypeptide(L)'
;MRNLIVRAASRVLPLLAALLCLAFPPAFAEDSSKAVNGKADVAQSEMSQLAGADYWRQVRQGVSGDTTSQSPEHGVLISKPGETWFILKEKWMSPAGAIAIFGSIALVVLAYVIVGPIMLSKPRTGRKLNRWSRLDRALHWSMAFTFLTLAFSGLMLVYGKHFLKPYIPTELWGYIVFAAKQYHNYVGPLFFVLLVFILLKWWRKSLFTKVDIQWALKLGGMVGKHKGTHPSAGFSNAGEKAVYWLLIVFGAFAAVSGLFLDFPIFGQTRRDMEMSNLVHMFSALILICGFVFHIYIGLFGMEGALEGMVTGKVDETWAKEHHDLWYEEVKAKGEIEEADATISNSQSLPIGEPMHDKR
;
A
#
# COMPACT_ATOMS: atom_id res chain seq x y z
N MET A 1 19.51 30.30 56.47
CA MET A 1 19.55 31.07 55.21
C MET A 1 18.42 30.72 54.22
N ARG A 2 18.03 29.45 54.04
CA ARG A 2 16.95 29.07 53.07
C ARG A 2 15.57 29.68 53.37
N ASN A 3 15.22 29.88 54.64
CA ASN A 3 13.91 30.45 55.02
C ASN A 3 13.83 32.00 54.93
N LEU A 4 14.97 32.69 54.82
CA LEU A 4 15.01 34.14 54.61
C LEU A 4 14.83 34.51 53.13
N ILE A 5 15.41 33.70 52.23
CA ILE A 5 15.30 33.91 50.77
C ILE A 5 13.87 33.64 50.27
N VAL A 6 13.20 32.60 50.79
CA VAL A 6 11.81 32.28 50.44
C VAL A 6 10.83 33.35 50.95
N ARG A 7 11.08 33.93 52.15
CA ARG A 7 10.26 35.00 52.72
C ARG A 7 10.46 36.34 51.98
N ALA A 8 11.68 36.65 51.55
CA ALA A 8 11.94 37.82 50.72
C ALA A 8 11.29 37.71 49.33
N ALA A 9 11.38 36.55 48.66
CA ALA A 9 10.74 36.31 47.38
C ALA A 9 9.20 36.39 47.45
N SER A 10 8.59 35.90 48.54
CA SER A 10 7.13 35.95 48.73
C SER A 10 6.55 37.35 48.97
N ARG A 11 7.39 38.34 49.35
CA ARG A 11 6.96 39.71 49.60
C ARG A 11 7.32 40.69 48.48
N VAL A 12 8.36 40.40 47.69
CA VAL A 12 8.79 41.24 46.57
C VAL A 12 7.97 40.98 45.30
N LEU A 13 7.51 39.74 45.09
CA LEU A 13 6.72 39.36 43.91
C LEU A 13 5.34 40.06 43.80
N PRO A 14 4.54 40.22 44.88
CA PRO A 14 3.28 40.97 44.79
C PRO A 14 3.49 42.49 44.66
N LEU A 15 4.61 43.03 45.17
CA LEU A 15 4.96 44.45 45.03
C LEU A 15 5.40 44.81 43.59
N LEU A 16 6.10 43.89 42.90
CA LEU A 16 6.42 44.06 41.47
C LEU A 16 5.18 43.90 40.57
N ALA A 17 4.27 43.00 40.91
CA ALA A 17 3.00 42.83 40.19
C ALA A 17 2.07 44.05 40.36
N ALA A 18 2.01 44.64 41.55
CA ALA A 18 1.25 45.85 41.81
C ALA A 18 1.83 47.10 41.09
N LEU A 19 3.15 47.18 40.94
CA LEU A 19 3.79 48.27 40.18
C LEU A 19 3.57 48.13 38.66
N LEU A 20 3.49 46.90 38.13
CA LEU A 20 3.20 46.67 36.71
C LEU A 20 1.75 47.01 36.33
N CYS A 21 0.80 46.84 37.26
CA CYS A 21 -0.61 47.21 37.06
C CYS A 21 -0.87 48.73 37.09
N LEU A 22 0.06 49.53 37.64
CA LEU A 22 -0.03 51.00 37.64
C LEU A 22 0.59 51.65 36.39
N ALA A 23 1.38 50.92 35.60
CA ALA A 23 1.99 51.41 34.36
C ALA A 23 1.08 51.26 33.12
N PHE A 24 -0.02 50.51 33.25
CA PHE A 24 -1.01 50.31 32.19
C PHE A 24 -2.41 50.50 32.78
N PRO A 25 -3.00 51.70 32.72
CA PRO A 25 -4.41 51.81 33.07
C PRO A 25 -5.21 50.91 32.13
N PRO A 26 -6.20 50.15 32.63
CA PRO A 26 -7.17 49.53 31.76
C PRO A 26 -7.83 50.64 30.95
N ALA A 27 -7.83 50.50 29.62
CA ALA A 27 -8.69 51.29 28.77
C ALA A 27 -10.13 50.92 29.15
N PHE A 28 -10.69 51.63 30.14
CA PHE A 28 -12.13 51.69 30.31
C PHE A 28 -12.66 52.32 29.03
N ALA A 29 -13.40 51.52 28.27
CA ALA A 29 -14.21 52.02 27.18
C ALA A 29 -15.09 53.14 27.74
N GLU A 30 -14.84 54.34 27.27
CA GLU A 30 -15.65 55.51 27.54
C GLU A 30 -17.05 55.21 27.01
N ASP A 31 -18.05 55.23 27.90
CA ASP A 31 -19.45 55.13 27.53
C ASP A 31 -19.78 56.34 26.65
N SER A 32 -19.66 56.12 25.33
CA SER A 32 -19.87 57.13 24.30
C SER A 32 -21.36 57.29 24.05
N SER A 33 -22.12 57.59 25.10
CA SER A 33 -23.48 58.09 24.99
C SER A 33 -23.44 59.57 24.63
N LYS A 34 -22.97 59.89 23.42
CA LYS A 34 -23.43 60.99 22.55
C LYS A 34 -22.43 61.23 21.41
N ALA A 35 -22.98 61.11 20.19
CA ALA A 35 -22.47 61.60 18.91
C ALA A 35 -21.44 60.74 18.15
N VAL A 36 -21.89 59.63 17.55
CA VAL A 36 -21.58 59.29 16.13
C VAL A 36 -22.74 58.46 15.55
N ASN A 37 -23.77 59.13 15.01
CA ASN A 37 -24.87 58.48 14.30
C ASN A 37 -24.46 58.11 12.85
N GLY A 38 -23.44 57.24 12.68
CA GLY A 38 -22.99 56.86 11.33
C GLY A 38 -21.83 55.87 11.18
N LYS A 39 -21.18 55.39 12.26
CA LYS A 39 -20.09 54.38 12.16
C LYS A 39 -20.39 53.01 12.77
N ALA A 40 -21.27 52.95 13.77
CA ALA A 40 -21.75 51.66 14.28
C ALA A 40 -22.56 50.90 13.20
N ASP A 41 -23.26 51.64 12.34
CA ASP A 41 -24.04 51.08 11.25
C ASP A 41 -23.16 50.46 10.16
N VAL A 42 -21.97 51.00 9.89
CA VAL A 42 -21.04 50.42 8.89
C VAL A 42 -20.39 49.14 9.40
N ALA A 43 -19.92 49.10 10.65
CA ALA A 43 -19.37 47.86 11.22
C ALA A 43 -20.45 46.77 11.38
N GLN A 44 -21.66 47.13 11.83
CA GLN A 44 -22.79 46.22 11.93
C GLN A 44 -23.31 45.80 10.54
N SER A 45 -23.29 46.68 9.55
CA SER A 45 -23.66 46.42 8.15
C SER A 45 -22.62 45.54 7.45
N GLU A 46 -21.32 45.80 7.63
CA GLU A 46 -20.24 44.96 7.14
C GLU A 46 -20.27 43.58 7.81
N MET A 47 -20.52 43.51 9.12
CA MET A 47 -20.75 42.24 9.82
C MET A 47 -22.02 41.54 9.35
N SER A 48 -23.10 42.27 9.05
CA SER A 48 -24.34 41.73 8.47
C SER A 48 -24.14 41.24 7.03
N GLN A 49 -23.31 41.92 6.25
CA GLN A 49 -22.92 41.51 4.91
C GLN A 49 -22.02 40.27 4.96
N LEU A 50 -21.05 40.21 5.88
CA LEU A 50 -20.21 39.04 6.17
C LEU A 50 -20.97 37.90 6.90
N ALA A 51 -22.16 38.16 7.44
CA ALA A 51 -23.03 37.15 8.07
C ALA A 51 -24.26 36.80 7.22
N GLY A 52 -24.45 37.46 6.08
CA GLY A 52 -25.61 37.32 5.21
C GLY A 52 -25.64 36.00 4.45
N ALA A 53 -26.85 35.56 4.07
CA ALA A 53 -27.03 34.31 3.32
C ALA A 53 -26.28 34.28 1.98
N ASP A 54 -26.08 35.44 1.33
CA ASP A 54 -25.32 35.58 0.09
C ASP A 54 -23.81 35.45 0.31
N TYR A 55 -23.26 36.03 1.38
CA TYR A 55 -21.85 35.84 1.74
C TYR A 55 -21.56 34.38 2.05
N TRP A 56 -22.37 33.74 2.88
CA TRP A 56 -22.22 32.31 3.15
C TRP A 56 -22.44 31.45 1.90
N ARG A 57 -23.20 31.90 0.90
CA ARG A 57 -23.31 31.23 -0.39
C ARG A 57 -22.01 31.32 -1.19
N GLN A 58 -21.38 32.49 -1.22
CA GLN A 58 -20.07 32.70 -1.86
C GLN A 58 -18.95 31.92 -1.15
N VAL A 59 -18.94 31.94 0.19
CA VAL A 59 -18.01 31.15 1.01
C VAL A 59 -18.17 29.66 0.73
N ARG A 60 -19.41 29.14 0.71
CA ARG A 60 -19.68 27.73 0.31
C ARG A 60 -19.27 27.41 -1.13
N GLN A 61 -19.24 28.39 -2.01
CA GLN A 61 -18.77 28.23 -3.39
C GLN A 61 -17.24 28.23 -3.51
N GLY A 62 -16.52 28.51 -2.41
CA GLY A 62 -15.06 28.54 -2.39
C GLY A 62 -14.45 29.81 -2.98
N VAL A 63 -15.19 30.93 -2.95
CA VAL A 63 -14.69 32.23 -3.40
C VAL A 63 -13.52 32.67 -2.50
N SER A 64 -12.45 33.18 -3.11
CA SER A 64 -11.31 33.76 -2.39
C SER A 64 -11.64 35.19 -1.96
N GLY A 65 -11.35 35.51 -0.71
CA GLY A 65 -11.34 36.87 -0.18
C GLY A 65 -9.93 37.47 -0.13
N ASP A 66 -9.87 38.72 0.32
CA ASP A 66 -8.62 39.46 0.51
C ASP A 66 -8.00 39.18 1.88
N THR A 67 -6.68 39.03 1.92
CA THR A 67 -5.91 38.81 3.15
C THR A 67 -4.51 39.40 3.00
N THR A 68 -3.91 39.82 4.12
CA THR A 68 -2.51 40.27 4.15
C THR A 68 -1.51 39.12 4.07
N SER A 69 -1.97 37.89 4.29
CA SER A 69 -1.12 36.70 4.24
C SER A 69 -0.74 36.32 2.81
N GLN A 70 0.53 35.95 2.62
CA GLN A 70 1.10 35.63 1.31
C GLN A 70 1.23 34.12 1.03
N SER A 71 0.82 33.29 1.98
CA SER A 71 0.86 31.83 1.84
C SER A 71 -0.29 31.29 0.98
N PRO A 72 -0.09 30.15 0.30
CA PRO A 72 -1.08 29.59 -0.62
C PRO A 72 -2.45 29.38 0.04
N GLU A 73 -3.52 29.76 -0.67
CA GLU A 73 -4.93 29.53 -0.28
C GLU A 73 -5.45 30.31 0.96
N HIS A 74 -4.72 31.29 1.50
CA HIS A 74 -5.14 32.01 2.73
C HIS A 74 -6.39 32.90 2.58
N GLY A 75 -6.80 33.22 1.35
CA GLY A 75 -8.07 33.89 1.06
C GLY A 75 -9.29 32.95 1.04
N VAL A 76 -9.10 31.62 1.15
CA VAL A 76 -10.17 30.63 0.95
C VAL A 76 -10.64 30.05 2.30
N LEU A 77 -11.86 30.38 2.70
CA LEU A 77 -12.45 29.90 3.97
C LEU A 77 -12.95 28.45 3.91
N ILE A 78 -13.55 28.03 2.79
CA ILE A 78 -14.06 26.66 2.58
C ILE A 78 -13.47 26.08 1.30
N SER A 79 -12.93 24.87 1.40
CA SER A 79 -12.45 24.11 0.24
C SER A 79 -13.54 23.26 -0.38
N LYS A 80 -14.12 23.75 -1.46
CA LYS A 80 -15.00 22.92 -2.29
C LYS A 80 -14.25 21.71 -2.90
N PRO A 81 -13.00 21.84 -3.39
CA PRO A 81 -12.22 20.67 -3.84
C PRO A 81 -11.97 19.66 -2.70
N GLY A 82 -11.69 20.14 -1.48
CA GLY A 82 -11.47 19.29 -0.32
C GLY A 82 -12.72 18.54 0.13
N GLU A 83 -13.89 19.17 0.11
CA GLU A 83 -15.16 18.48 0.33
C GLU A 83 -15.39 17.41 -0.75
N THR A 84 -15.12 17.73 -2.01
CA THR A 84 -15.25 16.78 -3.13
C THR A 84 -14.32 15.59 -2.95
N TRP A 85 -13.06 15.83 -2.58
CA TRP A 85 -12.07 14.80 -2.26
C TRP A 85 -12.55 13.92 -1.10
N PHE A 86 -13.06 14.51 -0.02
CA PHE A 86 -13.57 13.77 1.14
C PHE A 86 -14.75 12.86 0.75
N ILE A 87 -15.71 13.38 -0.02
CA ILE A 87 -16.85 12.62 -0.52
C ILE A 87 -16.38 11.46 -1.40
N LEU A 88 -15.49 11.73 -2.35
CA LEU A 88 -14.95 10.70 -3.25
C LEU A 88 -14.22 9.60 -2.46
N LYS A 89 -13.40 9.98 -1.49
CA LYS A 89 -12.64 9.05 -0.66
C LYS A 89 -13.55 8.19 0.23
N GLU A 90 -14.44 8.81 1.00
CA GLU A 90 -15.20 8.10 2.03
C GLU A 90 -16.49 7.46 1.53
N LYS A 91 -17.21 8.08 0.60
CA LYS A 91 -18.48 7.53 0.11
C LYS A 91 -18.29 6.53 -1.03
N TRP A 92 -17.22 6.67 -1.81
CA TRP A 92 -17.04 5.87 -3.03
C TRP A 92 -15.80 4.98 -2.95
N MET A 93 -14.62 5.56 -2.86
CA MET A 93 -13.37 4.82 -3.02
C MET A 93 -13.11 3.83 -1.88
N SER A 94 -13.36 4.21 -0.63
CA SER A 94 -13.16 3.31 0.52
C SER A 94 -14.16 2.13 0.50
N PRO A 95 -15.47 2.31 0.34
CA PRO A 95 -16.39 1.17 0.19
C PRO A 95 -16.08 0.28 -1.02
N ALA A 96 -15.81 0.89 -2.19
CA ALA A 96 -15.44 0.15 -3.39
C ALA A 96 -14.13 -0.64 -3.21
N GLY A 97 -13.16 -0.06 -2.49
CA GLY A 97 -11.91 -0.71 -2.15
C GLY A 97 -12.11 -1.93 -1.26
N ALA A 98 -12.97 -1.84 -0.24
CA ALA A 98 -13.31 -2.98 0.60
C ALA A 98 -13.93 -4.11 -0.23
N ILE A 99 -14.91 -3.79 -1.10
CA ILE A 99 -15.54 -4.76 -2.01
C ILE A 99 -14.49 -5.40 -2.92
N ALA A 100 -13.58 -4.61 -3.49
CA ALA A 100 -12.54 -5.13 -4.38
C ALA A 100 -11.56 -6.07 -3.64
N ILE A 101 -11.15 -5.75 -2.42
CA ILE A 101 -10.24 -6.60 -1.64
C ILE A 101 -10.92 -7.91 -1.25
N PHE A 102 -12.09 -7.84 -0.61
CA PHE A 102 -12.83 -9.04 -0.21
C PHE A 102 -13.30 -9.86 -1.42
N GLY A 103 -13.69 -9.19 -2.51
CA GLY A 103 -14.03 -9.83 -3.77
C GLY A 103 -12.84 -10.56 -4.39
N SER A 104 -11.64 -9.98 -4.34
CA SER A 104 -10.41 -10.62 -4.83
C SER A 104 -10.05 -11.87 -4.01
N ILE A 105 -10.17 -11.77 -2.67
CA ILE A 105 -9.97 -12.92 -1.76
C ILE A 105 -11.01 -14.02 -2.04
N ALA A 106 -12.29 -13.65 -2.12
CA ALA A 106 -13.37 -14.59 -2.42
C ALA A 106 -13.16 -15.26 -3.79
N LEU A 107 -12.67 -14.52 -4.78
CA LEU A 107 -12.40 -15.04 -6.11
C LEU A 107 -11.28 -16.07 -6.11
N VAL A 108 -10.16 -15.83 -5.40
CA VAL A 108 -9.07 -16.84 -5.32
C VAL A 108 -9.49 -18.07 -4.51
N VAL A 109 -10.29 -17.90 -3.46
CA VAL A 109 -10.85 -19.03 -2.70
C VAL A 109 -11.79 -19.86 -3.58
N LEU A 110 -12.66 -19.20 -4.34
CA LEU A 110 -13.56 -19.88 -5.27
C LEU A 110 -12.78 -20.59 -6.38
N ALA A 111 -11.75 -19.94 -6.93
CA ALA A 111 -10.87 -20.54 -7.91
C ALA A 111 -10.19 -21.80 -7.35
N TYR A 112 -9.73 -21.78 -6.10
CA TYR A 112 -9.16 -22.97 -5.46
C TYR A 112 -10.19 -24.11 -5.35
N VAL A 113 -11.41 -23.82 -4.88
CA VAL A 113 -12.44 -24.85 -4.66
C VAL A 113 -12.97 -25.43 -5.98
N ILE A 114 -13.16 -24.60 -7.01
CA ILE A 114 -13.75 -25.03 -8.29
C ILE A 114 -12.68 -25.59 -9.24
N VAL A 115 -11.55 -24.90 -9.37
CA VAL A 115 -10.52 -25.23 -10.36
C VAL A 115 -9.46 -26.15 -9.76
N GLY A 116 -9.09 -25.94 -8.50
CA GLY A 116 -7.99 -26.63 -7.85
C GLY A 116 -6.62 -26.15 -8.31
N PRO A 117 -5.55 -26.64 -7.66
CA PRO A 117 -4.17 -26.36 -8.06
C PRO A 117 -3.83 -26.99 -9.42
N ILE A 118 -2.90 -26.36 -10.13
CA ILE A 118 -2.30 -26.92 -11.33
C ILE A 118 -1.18 -27.85 -10.88
N MET A 119 -1.45 -29.15 -11.00
CA MET A 119 -0.49 -30.22 -10.70
C MET A 119 0.37 -30.52 -11.92
N LEU A 120 1.56 -31.08 -11.67
CA LEU A 120 2.43 -31.56 -12.74
C LEU A 120 1.79 -32.72 -13.48
N SER A 121 1.94 -32.76 -14.81
CA SER A 121 1.42 -33.86 -15.63
C SER A 121 2.23 -35.14 -15.49
N LYS A 122 3.49 -35.02 -15.07
CA LYS A 122 4.42 -36.13 -14.83
C LYS A 122 5.01 -36.09 -13.42
N PRO A 123 5.47 -37.24 -12.88
CA PRO A 123 6.22 -37.25 -11.64
C PRO A 123 7.47 -36.39 -11.72
N ARG A 124 7.89 -35.90 -10.56
CA ARG A 124 9.10 -35.10 -10.39
C ARG A 124 10.33 -35.98 -10.63
N THR A 125 11.31 -35.48 -11.38
CA THR A 125 12.51 -36.26 -11.69
C THR A 125 13.54 -36.22 -10.56
N GLY A 126 13.44 -35.24 -9.66
CA GLY A 126 14.44 -34.99 -8.62
C GLY A 126 15.66 -34.22 -9.13
N ARG A 127 15.82 -34.09 -10.47
CA ARG A 127 16.83 -33.20 -11.07
C ARG A 127 16.37 -31.76 -10.96
N LYS A 128 17.27 -30.90 -10.49
CA LYS A 128 16.96 -29.51 -10.17
C LYS A 128 17.68 -28.54 -11.12
N LEU A 129 17.00 -27.44 -11.45
CA LEU A 129 17.53 -26.35 -12.26
C LEU A 129 17.58 -25.07 -11.41
N ASN A 130 18.69 -24.34 -11.49
CA ASN A 130 18.82 -23.05 -10.83
C ASN A 130 18.00 -21.99 -11.57
N ARG A 131 16.86 -21.58 -10.99
CA ARG A 131 15.97 -20.56 -11.57
C ARG A 131 16.29 -19.15 -11.07
N TRP A 132 16.54 -19.01 -9.76
CA TRP A 132 16.72 -17.71 -9.11
C TRP A 132 17.99 -17.66 -8.26
N SER A 133 18.81 -16.63 -8.47
CA SER A 133 20.01 -16.41 -7.65
C SER A 133 19.66 -16.02 -6.21
N ARG A 134 20.62 -16.09 -5.30
CA ARG A 134 20.43 -15.64 -3.91
C ARG A 134 19.99 -14.18 -3.83
N LEU A 135 20.55 -13.33 -4.69
CA LEU A 135 20.21 -11.92 -4.75
C LEU A 135 18.77 -11.70 -5.26
N ASP A 136 18.33 -12.48 -6.26
CA ASP A 136 16.95 -12.42 -6.75
C ASP A 136 15.95 -12.73 -5.62
N ARG A 137 16.22 -13.79 -4.86
CA ARG A 137 15.36 -14.19 -3.74
C ARG A 137 15.37 -13.18 -2.61
N ALA A 138 16.55 -12.65 -2.25
CA ALA A 138 16.66 -11.61 -1.24
C ALA A 138 15.87 -10.35 -1.64
N LEU A 139 15.97 -9.94 -2.91
CA LEU A 139 15.24 -8.79 -3.44
C LEU A 139 13.72 -9.05 -3.44
N HIS A 140 13.29 -10.24 -3.87
CA HIS A 140 11.89 -10.66 -3.82
C HIS A 140 11.32 -10.62 -2.40
N TRP A 141 11.97 -11.29 -1.43
CA TRP A 141 11.45 -11.38 -0.06
C TRP A 141 11.51 -10.04 0.67
N SER A 142 12.51 -9.20 0.38
CA SER A 142 12.57 -7.83 0.89
C SER A 142 11.40 -7.00 0.36
N MET A 143 11.12 -7.09 -0.95
CA MET A 143 9.97 -6.42 -1.56
C MET A 143 8.64 -6.95 -1.00
N ALA A 144 8.48 -8.27 -0.91
CA ALA A 144 7.26 -8.89 -0.42
C ALA A 144 6.95 -8.48 1.04
N PHE A 145 7.96 -8.52 1.92
CA PHE A 145 7.79 -8.10 3.31
C PHE A 145 7.43 -6.60 3.42
N THR A 146 8.15 -5.76 2.67
CA THR A 146 7.89 -4.32 2.63
C THR A 146 6.49 -4.03 2.12
N PHE A 147 6.08 -4.67 1.02
CA PHE A 147 4.75 -4.52 0.44
C PHE A 147 3.64 -4.96 1.41
N LEU A 148 3.76 -6.15 2.02
CA LEU A 148 2.74 -6.67 2.93
C LEU A 148 2.56 -5.79 4.18
N THR A 149 3.65 -5.30 4.74
CA THR A 149 3.61 -4.43 5.93
C THR A 149 3.12 -3.01 5.60
N LEU A 150 3.45 -2.48 4.43
CA LEU A 150 2.87 -1.24 3.92
C LEU A 150 1.38 -1.38 3.60
N ALA A 151 0.97 -2.48 2.97
CA ALA A 151 -0.44 -2.77 2.73
C ALA A 151 -1.21 -2.87 4.05
N PHE A 152 -0.68 -3.58 5.04
CA PHE A 152 -1.30 -3.69 6.36
C PHE A 152 -1.42 -2.34 7.07
N SER A 153 -0.33 -1.56 7.14
CA SER A 153 -0.37 -0.23 7.75
C SER A 153 -1.28 0.74 7.01
N GLY A 154 -1.30 0.72 5.66
CA GLY A 154 -2.22 1.52 4.85
C GLY A 154 -3.69 1.14 5.08
N LEU A 155 -4.01 -0.16 5.12
CA LEU A 155 -5.35 -0.65 5.43
C LEU A 155 -5.76 -0.27 6.86
N MET A 156 -4.83 -0.25 7.82
CA MET A 156 -5.08 0.25 9.18
C MET A 156 -5.49 1.72 9.17
N LEU A 157 -4.80 2.57 8.39
CA LEU A 157 -5.12 3.99 8.29
C LEU A 157 -6.49 4.26 7.63
N VAL A 158 -6.87 3.46 6.64
CA VAL A 158 -8.14 3.63 5.92
C VAL A 158 -9.31 3.00 6.68
N TYR A 159 -9.18 1.74 7.08
CA TYR A 159 -10.30 0.93 7.56
C TYR A 159 -10.25 0.64 9.07
N GLY A 160 -9.13 0.86 9.75
CA GLY A 160 -8.99 0.48 11.16
C GLY A 160 -10.02 1.14 12.07
N LYS A 161 -10.49 2.35 11.74
CA LYS A 161 -11.58 3.03 12.47
C LYS A 161 -12.91 2.28 12.44
N HIS A 162 -13.13 1.45 11.43
CA HIS A 162 -14.38 0.70 11.22
C HIS A 162 -14.32 -0.68 11.85
N PHE A 163 -13.19 -1.38 11.73
CA PHE A 163 -13.07 -2.77 12.17
C PHE A 163 -12.42 -2.94 13.54
N LEU A 164 -11.54 -2.02 13.94
CA LEU A 164 -10.68 -2.21 15.12
C LEU A 164 -11.02 -1.23 16.24
N LYS A 165 -11.24 0.05 15.92
CA LYS A 165 -11.60 1.08 16.90
C LYS A 165 -12.79 0.70 17.80
N PRO A 166 -13.88 0.06 17.33
CA PRO A 166 -14.99 -0.32 18.22
C PRO A 166 -14.60 -1.26 19.36
N TYR A 167 -13.50 -1.99 19.23
CA TYR A 167 -13.02 -2.98 20.20
C TYR A 167 -11.78 -2.50 21.00
N ILE A 168 -11.26 -1.30 20.70
CA ILE A 168 -10.02 -0.78 21.27
C ILE A 168 -10.30 0.52 22.04
N PRO A 169 -9.82 0.67 23.29
CA PRO A 169 -9.93 1.93 24.04
C PRO A 169 -9.35 3.12 23.27
N THR A 170 -10.01 4.28 23.34
CA THR A 170 -9.59 5.49 22.60
C THR A 170 -8.13 5.89 22.85
N GLU A 171 -7.67 5.74 24.10
CA GLU A 171 -6.29 6.02 24.50
C GLU A 171 -5.29 5.15 23.71
N LEU A 172 -5.60 3.86 23.51
CA LEU A 172 -4.75 2.92 22.77
C LEU A 172 -4.87 3.11 21.26
N TRP A 173 -6.05 3.48 20.77
CA TRP A 173 -6.31 3.71 19.35
C TRP A 173 -5.40 4.81 18.77
N GLY A 174 -5.18 5.90 19.51
CA GLY A 174 -4.26 6.96 19.11
C GLY A 174 -2.84 6.44 18.86
N TYR A 175 -2.30 5.63 19.77
CA TYR A 175 -0.97 5.01 19.62
C TYR A 175 -0.89 4.05 18.43
N ILE A 176 -1.93 3.25 18.19
CA ILE A 176 -1.96 2.30 17.06
C ILE A 176 -1.93 3.05 15.73
N VAL A 177 -2.77 4.06 15.56
CA VAL A 177 -2.81 4.86 14.32
C VAL A 177 -1.50 5.64 14.13
N PHE A 178 -0.96 6.20 15.21
CA PHE A 178 0.34 6.86 15.17
C PHE A 178 1.45 5.89 14.72
N ALA A 179 1.54 4.72 15.34
CA ALA A 179 2.54 3.71 14.98
C ALA A 179 2.38 3.24 13.54
N ALA A 180 1.15 2.96 13.09
CA ALA A 180 0.87 2.58 11.72
C ALA A 180 1.30 3.67 10.72
N LYS A 181 0.99 4.94 11.00
CA LYS A 181 1.41 6.07 10.17
C LYS A 181 2.93 6.21 10.12
N GLN A 182 3.60 6.20 11.27
CA GLN A 182 5.06 6.32 11.30
C GLN A 182 5.72 5.18 10.53
N TYR A 183 5.31 3.95 10.79
CA TYR A 183 5.82 2.78 10.07
C TYR A 183 5.62 2.93 8.56
N HIS A 184 4.42 3.31 8.13
CA HIS A 184 4.10 3.49 6.71
C HIS A 184 5.01 4.52 6.04
N ASN A 185 5.17 5.68 6.67
CA ASN A 185 5.97 6.80 6.16
C ASN A 185 7.48 6.47 6.10
N TYR A 186 8.01 5.71 7.05
CA TYR A 186 9.44 5.33 7.03
C TYR A 186 9.74 4.17 6.08
N VAL A 187 8.80 3.23 5.92
CA VAL A 187 8.98 2.04 5.08
C VAL A 187 8.62 2.32 3.61
N GLY A 188 7.79 3.32 3.33
CA GLY A 188 7.42 3.75 1.97
C GLY A 188 8.63 4.10 1.08
N PRO A 189 9.58 4.94 1.54
CA PRO A 189 10.81 5.22 0.80
C PRO A 189 11.66 3.97 0.53
N LEU A 190 11.71 3.02 1.46
CA LEU A 190 12.40 1.74 1.25
C LEU A 190 11.74 0.92 0.13
N PHE A 191 10.40 0.89 0.08
CA PHE A 191 9.66 0.27 -1.02
C PHE A 191 10.02 0.88 -2.37
N PHE A 192 10.12 2.21 -2.46
CA PHE A 192 10.52 2.90 -3.69
C PHE A 192 11.93 2.48 -4.15
N VAL A 193 12.90 2.41 -3.24
CA VAL A 193 14.27 1.97 -3.57
C VAL A 193 14.27 0.51 -4.06
N LEU A 194 13.56 -0.39 -3.38
CA LEU A 194 13.43 -1.79 -3.81
C LEU A 194 12.76 -1.91 -5.18
N LEU A 195 11.77 -1.05 -5.48
CA LEU A 195 11.08 -1.03 -6.75
C LEU A 195 12.04 -0.70 -7.90
N VAL A 196 12.92 0.28 -7.70
CA VAL A 196 13.96 0.65 -8.68
C VAL A 196 14.93 -0.51 -8.91
N PHE A 197 15.36 -1.20 -7.85
CA PHE A 197 16.23 -2.37 -8.02
C PHE A 197 15.56 -3.52 -8.77
N ILE A 198 14.29 -3.80 -8.48
CA ILE A 198 13.51 -4.80 -9.22
C ILE A 198 13.37 -4.40 -10.69
N LEU A 199 13.05 -3.14 -10.96
CA LEU A 199 12.94 -2.60 -12.32
C LEU A 199 14.24 -2.87 -13.10
N LEU A 200 15.37 -2.39 -12.58
CA LEU A 200 16.65 -2.47 -13.28
C LEU A 200 17.15 -3.91 -13.42
N LYS A 201 16.86 -4.79 -12.46
CA LYS A 201 17.35 -6.17 -12.48
C LYS A 201 16.52 -7.10 -13.37
N TRP A 202 15.19 -6.96 -13.36
CA TRP A 202 14.29 -7.93 -14.00
C TRP A 202 13.61 -7.45 -15.29
N TRP A 203 13.82 -6.19 -15.72
CA TRP A 203 13.15 -5.66 -16.92
C TRP A 203 13.33 -6.51 -18.18
N ARG A 204 14.55 -6.98 -18.47
CA ARG A 204 14.83 -7.77 -19.70
C ARG A 204 14.06 -9.10 -19.73
N LYS A 205 13.92 -9.75 -18.58
CA LYS A 205 13.15 -11.00 -18.43
C LYS A 205 11.64 -10.76 -18.48
N SER A 206 11.22 -9.49 -18.35
CA SER A 206 9.82 -9.09 -18.20
C SER A 206 9.22 -8.44 -19.45
N LEU A 207 9.94 -8.44 -20.57
CA LEU A 207 9.42 -7.93 -21.85
C LEU A 207 8.42 -8.90 -22.47
N PHE A 208 7.30 -8.37 -22.95
CA PHE A 208 6.31 -9.15 -23.67
C PHE A 208 6.81 -9.53 -25.06
N THR A 209 6.51 -10.76 -25.46
CA THR A 209 6.88 -11.42 -26.71
C THR A 209 5.63 -11.99 -27.37
N LYS A 210 5.73 -12.44 -28.62
CA LYS A 210 4.59 -13.08 -29.31
C LYS A 210 4.11 -14.37 -28.61
N VAL A 211 5.02 -15.07 -27.93
CA VAL A 211 4.69 -16.29 -27.15
C VAL A 211 3.74 -15.94 -26.00
N ASP A 212 3.93 -14.79 -25.36
CA ASP A 212 3.08 -14.36 -24.24
C ASP A 212 1.64 -14.10 -24.66
N ILE A 213 1.41 -13.65 -25.91
CA ILE A 213 0.06 -13.49 -26.46
C ILE A 213 -0.62 -14.86 -26.57
N GLN A 214 0.09 -15.87 -27.09
CA GLN A 214 -0.45 -17.23 -27.20
C GLN A 214 -0.71 -17.86 -25.82
N TRP A 215 0.17 -17.58 -24.85
CA TRP A 215 -0.02 -17.98 -23.46
C TRP A 215 -1.27 -17.34 -22.86
N ALA A 216 -1.45 -16.02 -23.08
CA ALA A 216 -2.59 -15.26 -22.57
C ALA A 216 -3.92 -15.67 -23.21
N LEU A 217 -3.94 -15.95 -24.51
CA LEU A 217 -5.14 -16.47 -25.21
C LEU A 217 -5.59 -17.83 -24.67
N LYS A 218 -4.66 -18.62 -24.11
CA LYS A 218 -4.94 -19.89 -23.43
C LYS A 218 -5.16 -19.73 -21.93
N LEU A 219 -5.16 -18.50 -21.40
CA LEU A 219 -5.28 -18.18 -19.98
C LEU A 219 -4.26 -18.94 -19.12
N GLY A 220 -3.05 -19.12 -19.64
CA GLY A 220 -1.99 -19.89 -19.00
C GLY A 220 -2.30 -21.38 -18.81
N GLY A 221 -3.32 -21.90 -19.49
CA GLY A 221 -3.80 -23.27 -19.30
C GLY A 221 -4.46 -23.53 -17.95
N MET A 222 -4.83 -22.47 -17.23
CA MET A 222 -5.35 -22.57 -15.86
C MET A 222 -6.85 -22.89 -15.82
N VAL A 223 -7.62 -22.45 -16.81
CA VAL A 223 -9.10 -22.50 -16.80
C VAL A 223 -9.69 -22.79 -18.18
N GLY A 224 -10.96 -23.19 -18.19
CA GLY A 224 -11.76 -23.37 -19.41
C GLY A 224 -11.29 -24.53 -20.30
N LYS A 225 -11.48 -24.40 -21.62
CA LYS A 225 -11.17 -25.44 -22.61
C LYS A 225 -9.68 -25.78 -22.75
N HIS A 226 -8.81 -24.94 -22.17
CA HIS A 226 -7.35 -25.11 -22.18
C HIS A 226 -6.81 -25.55 -20.82
N LYS A 227 -7.68 -25.92 -19.87
CA LYS A 227 -7.25 -26.38 -18.55
C LYS A 227 -6.30 -27.58 -18.66
N GLY A 228 -5.17 -27.51 -17.97
CA GLY A 228 -4.12 -28.55 -17.99
C GLY A 228 -3.29 -28.57 -19.27
N THR A 229 -3.54 -27.64 -20.20
CA THR A 229 -2.56 -27.38 -21.25
C THR A 229 -1.40 -26.59 -20.63
N HIS A 230 -0.22 -26.79 -21.20
CA HIS A 230 1.02 -26.14 -20.78
C HIS A 230 1.49 -25.22 -21.92
N PRO A 231 0.96 -23.99 -22.03
CA PRO A 231 1.36 -23.09 -23.09
C PRO A 231 2.84 -22.72 -22.95
N SER A 232 3.56 -22.74 -24.07
CA SER A 232 4.99 -22.44 -24.08
C SER A 232 5.31 -21.09 -23.43
N ALA A 233 6.42 -21.04 -22.72
CA ALA A 233 6.90 -19.84 -22.04
C ALA A 233 8.42 -19.81 -21.93
N GLY A 234 8.99 -18.61 -22.01
CA GLY A 234 10.40 -18.36 -21.70
C GLY A 234 10.67 -18.36 -20.20
N PHE A 235 11.72 -17.68 -19.75
CA PHE A 235 12.06 -17.63 -18.32
C PHE A 235 10.89 -17.14 -17.45
N SER A 236 10.23 -16.06 -17.88
CA SER A 236 8.98 -15.58 -17.30
C SER A 236 7.83 -15.84 -18.26
N ASN A 237 6.69 -16.31 -17.74
CA ASN A 237 5.45 -16.44 -18.50
C ASN A 237 4.67 -15.11 -18.53
N ALA A 238 3.62 -15.01 -19.35
CA ALA A 238 2.87 -13.76 -19.52
C ALA A 238 2.23 -13.26 -18.21
N GLY A 239 1.79 -14.16 -17.33
CA GLY A 239 1.23 -13.82 -16.02
C GLY A 239 2.29 -13.23 -15.07
N GLU A 240 3.46 -13.85 -14.98
CA GLU A 240 4.60 -13.31 -14.21
C GLU A 240 5.02 -11.92 -14.72
N LYS A 241 5.03 -11.73 -16.05
CA LYS A 241 5.31 -10.42 -16.68
C LYS A 241 4.24 -9.39 -16.36
N ALA A 242 2.97 -9.78 -16.37
CA ALA A 242 1.87 -8.89 -16.02
C ALA A 242 1.96 -8.44 -14.55
N VAL A 243 2.28 -9.36 -13.62
CA VAL A 243 2.49 -9.02 -12.21
C VAL A 243 3.69 -8.09 -12.04
N TYR A 244 4.78 -8.33 -12.76
CA TYR A 244 5.94 -7.44 -12.76
C TYR A 244 5.54 -6.01 -13.19
N TRP A 245 4.85 -5.86 -14.31
CA TRP A 245 4.47 -4.52 -14.79
C TRP A 245 3.39 -3.88 -13.92
N LEU A 246 2.48 -4.66 -13.34
CA LEU A 246 1.53 -4.18 -12.34
C LEU A 246 2.27 -3.60 -11.13
N LEU A 247 3.28 -4.30 -10.61
CA LEU A 247 4.13 -3.79 -9.54
C LEU A 247 4.87 -2.53 -9.94
N ILE A 248 5.55 -2.52 -11.09
CA ILE A 248 6.36 -1.37 -11.52
C ILE A 248 5.49 -0.13 -11.73
N VAL A 249 4.38 -0.25 -12.45
CA VAL A 249 3.55 0.91 -12.82
C VAL A 249 2.78 1.44 -11.61
N PHE A 250 2.00 0.59 -10.95
CA PHE A 250 1.19 1.05 -9.81
C PHE A 250 2.02 1.25 -8.55
N GLY A 251 3.13 0.51 -8.39
CA GLY A 251 4.11 0.76 -7.35
C GLY A 251 4.80 2.12 -7.53
N ALA A 252 5.11 2.52 -8.77
CA ALA A 252 5.68 3.84 -9.02
C ALA A 252 4.67 4.95 -8.71
N PHE A 253 3.41 4.81 -9.14
CA PHE A 253 2.37 5.78 -8.80
C PHE A 253 2.14 5.88 -7.28
N ALA A 254 2.06 4.75 -6.58
CA ALA A 254 1.93 4.73 -5.12
C ALA A 254 3.15 5.37 -4.44
N ALA A 255 4.37 5.03 -4.85
CA ALA A 255 5.59 5.56 -4.25
C ALA A 255 5.76 7.07 -4.49
N VAL A 256 5.58 7.54 -5.73
CA VAL A 256 5.71 8.96 -6.06
C VAL A 256 4.65 9.79 -5.36
N SER A 257 3.38 9.36 -5.40
CA SER A 257 2.32 10.05 -4.66
C SER A 257 2.53 10.00 -3.15
N GLY A 258 3.08 8.90 -2.61
CA GLY A 258 3.45 8.78 -1.20
C GLY A 258 4.53 9.77 -0.78
N LEU A 259 5.58 9.94 -1.60
CA LEU A 259 6.62 10.95 -1.36
C LEU A 259 6.04 12.38 -1.34
N PHE A 260 5.08 12.68 -2.22
CA PHE A 260 4.37 13.96 -2.19
C PHE A 260 3.60 14.14 -0.88
N LEU A 261 2.94 13.10 -0.38
CA LEU A 261 2.18 13.14 0.87
C LEU A 261 3.08 13.27 2.11
N ASP A 262 4.25 12.64 2.10
CA ASP A 262 5.18 12.65 3.23
C ASP A 262 5.94 13.97 3.37
N PHE A 263 6.27 14.59 2.24
CA PHE A 263 7.11 15.79 2.21
C PHE A 263 6.36 16.97 1.59
N PRO A 264 5.59 17.75 2.39
CA PRO A 264 4.93 18.97 1.95
C PRO A 264 5.93 20.14 1.78
N ILE A 265 7.05 19.90 1.09
CA ILE A 265 8.18 20.84 0.96
C ILE A 265 8.43 21.24 -0.49
N PHE A 266 7.66 20.72 -1.44
CA PHE A 266 7.85 20.97 -2.88
C PHE A 266 6.99 22.13 -3.39
N GLY A 267 6.45 22.96 -2.50
CA GLY A 267 5.50 24.02 -2.85
C GLY A 267 4.11 23.48 -3.22
N GLN A 268 3.75 22.29 -2.75
CA GLN A 268 2.46 21.67 -3.03
C GLN A 268 1.31 22.46 -2.42
N THR A 269 0.27 22.64 -3.20
CA THR A 269 -1.02 23.16 -2.73
C THR A 269 -1.82 22.06 -2.05
N ARG A 270 -2.94 22.41 -1.39
CA ARG A 270 -3.82 21.38 -0.82
C ARG A 270 -4.39 20.48 -1.92
N ARG A 271 -4.64 21.04 -3.11
CA ARG A 271 -5.15 20.28 -4.25
C ARG A 271 -4.18 19.17 -4.68
N ASP A 272 -2.89 19.45 -4.64
CA ASP A 272 -1.84 18.46 -4.98
C ASP A 272 -1.79 17.32 -3.97
N MET A 273 -1.98 17.63 -2.68
CA MET A 273 -2.05 16.65 -1.60
C MET A 273 -3.30 15.77 -1.73
N GLU A 274 -4.46 16.37 -2.03
CA GLU A 274 -5.72 15.65 -2.28
C GLU A 274 -5.59 14.68 -3.46
N MET A 275 -5.03 15.14 -4.58
CA MET A 275 -4.83 14.30 -5.78
C MET A 275 -3.81 13.20 -5.55
N SER A 276 -2.69 13.52 -4.90
CA SER A 276 -1.69 12.53 -4.50
C SER A 276 -2.34 11.46 -3.62
N ASN A 277 -3.20 11.83 -2.68
CA ASN A 277 -3.90 10.87 -1.84
C ASN A 277 -4.82 9.94 -2.64
N LEU A 278 -5.61 10.47 -3.59
CA LEU A 278 -6.48 9.64 -4.44
C LEU A 278 -5.68 8.67 -5.32
N VAL A 279 -4.62 9.17 -5.97
CA VAL A 279 -3.73 8.35 -6.80
C VAL A 279 -3.06 7.26 -5.97
N HIS A 280 -2.59 7.61 -4.77
CA HIS A 280 -1.96 6.67 -3.85
C HIS A 280 -2.92 5.55 -3.46
N MET A 281 -4.13 5.90 -3.00
CA MET A 281 -5.15 4.93 -2.58
C MET A 281 -5.59 4.03 -3.74
N PHE A 282 -5.82 4.59 -4.92
CA PHE A 282 -6.20 3.82 -6.10
C PHE A 282 -5.11 2.84 -6.54
N SER A 283 -3.86 3.32 -6.60
CA SER A 283 -2.72 2.49 -6.99
C SER A 283 -2.44 1.40 -5.96
N ALA A 284 -2.48 1.72 -4.67
CA ALA A 284 -2.33 0.76 -3.59
C ALA A 284 -3.43 -0.31 -3.63
N LEU A 285 -4.69 0.07 -3.92
CA LEU A 285 -5.78 -0.89 -4.06
C LEU A 285 -5.54 -1.88 -5.21
N ILE A 286 -5.12 -1.39 -6.38
CA ILE A 286 -4.80 -2.27 -7.52
C ILE A 286 -3.67 -3.23 -7.17
N LEU A 287 -2.62 -2.75 -6.49
CA LEU A 287 -1.53 -3.60 -6.04
C LEU A 287 -2.04 -4.65 -5.04
N ILE A 288 -2.79 -4.27 -4.01
CA ILE A 288 -3.31 -5.21 -3.01
C ILE A 288 -4.13 -6.31 -3.69
N CYS A 289 -5.10 -5.94 -4.55
CA CYS A 289 -5.92 -6.92 -5.26
C CYS A 289 -5.07 -7.80 -6.18
N GLY A 290 -4.18 -7.22 -6.99
CA GLY A 290 -3.31 -7.97 -7.91
C GLY A 290 -2.37 -8.95 -7.19
N PHE A 291 -1.81 -8.52 -6.05
CA PHE A 291 -0.90 -9.35 -5.28
C PHE A 291 -1.60 -10.46 -4.48
N VAL A 292 -2.90 -10.33 -4.17
CA VAL A 292 -3.70 -11.47 -3.69
C VAL A 292 -3.67 -12.62 -4.70
N PHE A 293 -3.83 -12.35 -5.99
CA PHE A 293 -3.71 -13.38 -7.04
C PHE A 293 -2.28 -13.93 -7.15
N HIS A 294 -1.26 -13.06 -7.09
CA HIS A 294 0.13 -13.50 -7.15
C HIS A 294 0.49 -14.45 -6.00
N ILE A 295 0.11 -14.09 -4.76
CA ILE A 295 0.33 -14.91 -3.56
C ILE A 295 -0.43 -16.23 -3.69
N TYR A 296 -1.69 -16.19 -4.16
CA TYR A 296 -2.47 -17.40 -4.38
C TYR A 296 -1.79 -18.37 -5.34
N ILE A 297 -1.40 -17.91 -6.54
CA ILE A 297 -0.76 -18.77 -7.55
C ILE A 297 0.57 -19.32 -7.04
N GLY A 298 1.37 -18.49 -6.35
CA GLY A 298 2.69 -18.88 -5.86
C GLY A 298 2.67 -19.86 -4.68
N LEU A 299 1.66 -19.79 -3.81
CA LEU A 299 1.56 -20.65 -2.62
C LEU A 299 0.69 -21.89 -2.83
N PHE A 300 -0.44 -21.73 -3.51
CA PHE A 300 -1.50 -22.75 -3.55
C PHE A 300 -1.91 -23.14 -4.97
N GLY A 301 -1.82 -22.21 -5.93
CA GLY A 301 -2.38 -22.41 -7.27
C GLY A 301 -1.52 -23.24 -8.22
N MET A 302 -0.22 -23.36 -7.97
CA MET A 302 0.71 -24.08 -8.87
C MET A 302 1.71 -24.92 -8.09
N GLU A 303 1.75 -26.21 -8.40
CA GLU A 303 2.68 -27.14 -7.77
C GLU A 303 4.15 -26.74 -8.05
N GLY A 304 5.00 -26.79 -7.02
CA GLY A 304 6.44 -26.56 -7.15
C GLY A 304 6.87 -25.10 -7.36
N ALA A 305 5.95 -24.14 -7.52
CA ALA A 305 6.28 -22.74 -7.75
C ALA A 305 7.01 -22.10 -6.57
N LEU A 306 6.58 -22.38 -5.32
CA LEU A 306 7.18 -21.83 -4.10
C LEU A 306 8.66 -22.20 -3.92
N GLU A 307 9.06 -23.42 -4.31
CA GLU A 307 10.43 -23.90 -4.18
C GLU A 307 11.43 -23.01 -4.91
N GLY A 308 11.02 -22.46 -6.06
CA GLY A 308 11.84 -21.53 -6.83
C GLY A 308 12.21 -20.28 -6.03
N MET A 309 11.29 -19.73 -5.23
CA MET A 309 11.54 -18.53 -4.42
C MET A 309 12.15 -18.80 -3.05
N VAL A 310 12.00 -20.02 -2.51
CA VAL A 310 12.61 -20.39 -1.23
C VAL A 310 14.05 -20.87 -1.45
N THR A 311 14.23 -21.85 -2.33
CA THR A 311 15.53 -22.51 -2.54
C THR A 311 16.33 -21.90 -3.69
N GLY A 312 15.65 -21.32 -4.69
CA GLY A 312 16.26 -20.89 -5.95
C GLY A 312 16.21 -21.93 -7.05
N LYS A 313 15.79 -23.15 -6.73
CA LYS A 313 15.81 -24.30 -7.62
C LYS A 313 14.39 -24.78 -7.92
N VAL A 314 14.19 -25.30 -9.13
CA VAL A 314 12.93 -25.91 -9.59
C VAL A 314 13.18 -27.29 -10.16
N ASP A 315 12.16 -28.15 -10.17
CA ASP A 315 12.25 -29.49 -10.76
C ASP A 315 12.28 -29.43 -12.30
N GLU A 316 12.96 -30.40 -12.91
CA GLU A 316 13.04 -30.54 -14.37
C GLU A 316 11.67 -30.69 -15.03
N THR A 317 10.77 -31.49 -14.44
CA THR A 317 9.40 -31.66 -14.97
C THR A 317 8.64 -30.34 -14.94
N TRP A 318 8.76 -29.59 -13.83
CA TRP A 318 8.14 -28.28 -13.70
C TRP A 318 8.66 -27.31 -14.77
N ALA A 319 9.98 -27.29 -15.01
CA ALA A 319 10.59 -26.43 -16.03
C ALA A 319 10.10 -26.78 -17.44
N LYS A 320 10.01 -28.07 -17.78
CA LYS A 320 9.49 -28.54 -19.09
C LYS A 320 8.03 -28.15 -19.32
N GLU A 321 7.21 -28.21 -18.28
CA GLU A 321 5.78 -27.94 -18.38
C GLU A 321 5.45 -26.45 -18.34
N HIS A 322 6.09 -25.68 -17.47
CA HIS A 322 5.69 -24.29 -17.25
C HIS A 322 6.56 -23.29 -18.02
N HIS A 323 7.76 -23.70 -18.44
CA HIS A 323 8.79 -22.84 -19.03
C HIS A 323 9.67 -23.59 -20.04
N ASP A 324 9.03 -24.30 -20.98
CA ASP A 324 9.65 -25.17 -22.00
C ASP A 324 10.79 -24.50 -22.77
N LEU A 325 10.59 -23.26 -23.24
CA LEU A 325 11.59 -22.53 -24.01
C LEU A 325 12.83 -22.22 -23.15
N TRP A 326 12.62 -21.85 -21.88
CA TRP A 326 13.73 -21.63 -20.96
C TRP A 326 14.43 -22.94 -20.58
N TYR A 327 13.68 -24.04 -20.43
CA TYR A 327 14.27 -25.35 -20.17
C TYR A 327 15.23 -25.77 -21.29
N GLU A 328 14.85 -25.61 -22.56
CA GLU A 328 15.73 -25.93 -23.69
C GLU A 328 16.98 -25.03 -23.72
N GLU A 329 16.87 -23.75 -23.35
CA GLU A 329 18.03 -22.85 -23.20
C GLU A 329 19.01 -23.32 -22.11
N VAL A 330 18.51 -23.75 -20.95
CA VAL A 330 19.34 -24.22 -19.82
C VAL A 330 19.98 -25.57 -20.15
N LYS A 331 19.21 -26.47 -20.78
CA LYS A 331 19.70 -27.76 -21.26
C LYS A 331 20.82 -27.60 -22.28
N ALA A 332 20.69 -26.66 -23.22
CA ALA A 332 21.73 -26.36 -24.20
C ALA A 332 23.03 -25.83 -23.55
N LYS A 333 22.94 -25.23 -22.36
CA LYS A 333 24.10 -24.75 -21.58
C LYS A 333 24.69 -25.81 -20.64
N GLY A 334 24.05 -26.97 -20.48
CA GLY A 334 24.51 -28.02 -19.56
C GLY A 334 24.34 -27.70 -18.08
N GLU A 335 23.44 -26.78 -17.71
CA GLU A 335 23.27 -26.26 -16.34
C GLU A 335 22.24 -27.06 -15.51
N ILE A 336 22.02 -28.34 -15.81
CA ILE A 336 21.06 -29.21 -15.11
C ILE A 336 21.81 -30.07 -14.09
N GLU A 337 21.48 -29.94 -12.81
CA GLU A 337 22.09 -30.74 -11.74
C GLU A 337 21.63 -32.21 -11.82
N GLU A 338 22.50 -33.12 -11.37
CA GLU A 338 22.17 -34.55 -11.25
C GLU A 338 21.12 -34.78 -10.15
N ALA A 339 20.36 -35.87 -10.27
CA ALA A 339 19.32 -36.21 -9.30
C ALA A 339 19.94 -36.54 -7.95
N ASP A 340 19.38 -36.00 -6.86
CA ASP A 340 19.81 -36.33 -5.51
C ASP A 340 19.56 -37.83 -5.25
N ALA A 341 20.64 -38.60 -5.05
CA ALA A 341 20.61 -40.07 -4.96
C ALA A 341 19.82 -40.62 -3.75
N THR A 342 19.34 -39.74 -2.88
CA THR A 342 18.56 -40.09 -1.69
C THR A 342 17.08 -40.38 -1.97
N ILE A 343 16.51 -39.91 -3.10
CA ILE A 343 15.08 -40.13 -3.40
C ILE A 343 14.84 -41.48 -4.10
N SER A 344 15.82 -42.04 -4.83
CA SER A 344 15.64 -43.28 -5.61
C SER A 344 15.50 -44.54 -4.74
N ASN A 345 15.94 -44.51 -3.47
CA ASN A 345 15.87 -45.66 -2.56
C ASN A 345 14.53 -45.81 -1.82
N SER A 346 13.56 -44.89 -2.00
CA SER A 346 12.24 -45.01 -1.34
C SER A 346 11.19 -45.77 -2.17
N GLN A 347 11.49 -46.12 -3.43
CA GLN A 347 10.56 -46.81 -4.33
C GLN A 347 10.86 -48.30 -4.56
N SER A 348 11.84 -48.88 -3.85
CA SER A 348 12.25 -50.28 -4.01
C SER A 348 12.06 -51.13 -2.75
N LEU A 349 10.98 -50.92 -1.99
CA LEU A 349 10.55 -51.92 -1.00
C LEU A 349 9.90 -53.10 -1.75
N PRO A 350 10.47 -54.31 -1.71
CA PRO A 350 9.83 -55.48 -2.29
C PRO A 350 8.56 -55.78 -1.49
N ILE A 351 7.44 -55.88 -2.19
CA ILE A 351 6.18 -56.38 -1.63
C ILE A 351 6.44 -57.83 -1.21
N GLY A 352 6.60 -58.04 0.09
CA GLY A 352 6.76 -59.37 0.68
C GLY A 352 5.53 -60.22 0.40
N GLU A 353 5.75 -61.47 -0.03
CA GLU A 353 4.72 -62.49 -0.20
C GLU A 353 3.87 -62.66 1.06
N PRO A 354 2.56 -62.96 0.91
CA PRO A 354 1.70 -63.22 2.05
C PRO A 354 2.08 -64.55 2.70
N MET A 355 2.51 -64.50 3.96
CA MET A 355 2.74 -65.67 4.80
C MET A 355 1.41 -66.42 5.00
N HIS A 356 1.36 -67.64 4.46
CA HIS A 356 0.30 -68.60 4.71
C HIS A 356 0.39 -69.07 6.17
N ASP A 357 -0.57 -68.66 7.00
CA ASP A 357 -0.71 -69.20 8.34
C ASP A 357 -1.22 -70.65 8.24
N LYS A 358 -0.40 -71.57 8.74
CA LYS A 358 -0.78 -72.92 9.15
C LYS A 358 -0.23 -73.13 10.55
N ARG A 359 -1.03 -72.85 11.57
CA ARG A 359 -1.41 -73.82 12.62
C ARG A 359 -2.42 -73.27 13.61
#